data_AF-A0A3C0G1L8-F1
#
_entry.id   AF-A0A3C0G1L8-F1
#
_cell.length_a   1.000
_cell.length_b   1.000
_cell.length_c   1.000
_cell.angle_alpha   90.00
_cell.angle_beta   90.00
_cell.angle_gamma   90.00
#
_symmetry.space_group_name_H-M   'P 1'
#
loop_
_entity.id
_entity.type
_entity.pdbx_description
1 polymer ?
#
loop_
_entity_poly.entity_id
_entity_poly.type
_entity_poly.pdbx_seq_one_letter_code
_entity_poly.pdbx_strand_id
1 'polypeptide(L)'
;MAKIIQFPKSKPSALAAEAIELEAKKITLEQNLNLMMLSDLWDKCEITNEEIEMLSDFGEVMKFQPLAAARLVSKISEKYSVLVKLIKMNEQNYDDDPWT
;
A
#
# COMPACT_ATOMS: atom_id res chain seq x y z
N MET A 1 9.19 -12.25 14.87
CA MET A 1 7.99 -12.63 14.12
C MET A 1 7.64 -14.06 14.49
N ALA A 2 6.37 -14.32 14.80
CA ALA A 2 5.91 -15.66 15.16
C ALA A 2 5.83 -16.52 13.90
N LYS A 3 6.70 -17.52 13.80
CA LYS A 3 6.67 -18.49 12.70
C LYS A 3 5.41 -19.32 12.85
N ILE A 4 4.57 -19.42 11.82
CA ILE A 4 3.39 -20.30 11.86
C ILE A 4 3.92 -21.74 12.04
N ILE A 5 3.69 -22.32 13.22
CA ILE A 5 4.14 -23.67 13.55
C ILE A 5 3.13 -24.64 12.93
N GLN A 6 3.50 -25.24 11.81
CA GLN A 6 2.76 -26.35 11.24
C GLN A 6 3.32 -27.66 11.79
N PHE A 7 2.46 -28.45 12.44
CA PHE A 7 2.86 -29.76 12.94
C PHE A 7 3.00 -30.77 11.79
N PRO A 8 3.94 -31.74 11.88
CA PRO A 8 4.09 -32.77 10.87
C PRO A 8 2.76 -33.51 10.66
N LYS A 9 2.29 -33.60 9.41
CA LYS A 9 1.05 -34.26 8.96
C LYS A 9 -0.28 -33.50 9.19
N SER A 10 -0.29 -32.25 9.69
CA SER A 10 -1.53 -31.46 9.77
C SER A 10 -1.76 -30.63 8.50
N LYS A 11 -2.98 -30.66 7.93
CA LYS A 11 -3.37 -29.67 6.92
C LYS A 11 -3.48 -28.29 7.59
N PRO A 12 -2.99 -27.21 6.95
CA PRO A 12 -3.19 -25.88 7.48
C PRO A 12 -4.69 -25.60 7.56
N SER A 13 -5.14 -24.97 8.63
CA SER A 13 -6.51 -24.45 8.69
C SER A 13 -6.68 -23.37 7.63
N ALA A 14 -7.92 -23.12 7.17
CA ALA A 14 -8.18 -22.07 6.18
C ALA A 14 -7.58 -20.72 6.61
N LEU A 15 -7.69 -20.40 7.90
CA LEU A 15 -7.16 -19.18 8.50
C LEU A 15 -5.62 -19.15 8.52
N ALA A 16 -4.96 -20.30 8.72
CA ALA A 16 -3.50 -20.38 8.64
C ALA A 16 -2.99 -20.27 7.20
N ALA A 17 -3.72 -20.82 6.23
CA ALA A 17 -3.37 -20.70 4.81
C ALA A 17 -3.50 -19.25 4.33
N GLU A 18 -4.57 -18.56 4.73
CA GLU A 18 -4.77 -17.13 4.43
C GLU A 18 -3.68 -16.25 5.04
N ALA A 19 -3.29 -16.51 6.29
CA ALA A 19 -2.19 -15.79 6.93
C ALA A 19 -0.84 -15.97 6.21
N ILE A 20 -0.55 -17.18 5.71
CA ILE A 20 0.66 -17.45 4.93
C ILE A 20 0.63 -16.69 3.59
N GLU A 21 -0.52 -16.70 2.91
CA GLU A 21 -0.68 -15.98 1.65
C GLU A 21 -0.51 -14.47 1.85
N LEU A 22 -1.10 -13.93 2.91
CA LEU A 22 -0.99 -12.51 3.25
C LEU A 22 0.46 -12.12 3.58
N GLU A 23 1.19 -12.95 4.33
CA GLU A 23 2.61 -12.73 4.61
C GLU A 23 3.45 -12.75 3.32
N ALA A 24 3.16 -13.69 2.40
CA ALA A 24 3.84 -13.76 1.11
C ALA A 24 3.57 -12.53 0.23
N LYS A 25 2.32 -12.05 0.19
CA LYS A 25 1.94 -10.81 -0.51
C LYS A 25 2.66 -9.61 0.08
N LYS A 26 2.68 -9.48 1.40
CA LYS A 26 3.40 -8.41 2.11
C LYS A 26 4.89 -8.39 1.73
N ILE A 27 5.56 -9.54 1.77
CA ILE A 27 7.00 -9.64 1.44
C ILE A 27 7.25 -9.27 -0.02
N THR A 28 6.42 -9.77 -0.93
CA THR A 28 6.55 -9.49 -2.37
C THR A 28 6.38 -8.00 -2.64
N LEU A 29 5.38 -7.37 -2.02
CA LEU A 29 5.13 -5.95 -2.14
C LEU A 29 6.27 -5.10 -1.56
N GLU A 30 6.79 -5.45 -0.38
CA GLU A 30 7.94 -4.76 0.21
C GLU A 30 9.16 -4.78 -0.74
N GLN A 31 9.45 -5.91 -1.36
CA GLN A 31 10.56 -6.06 -2.29
C GLN A 31 10.33 -5.26 -3.57
N ASN A 32 9.13 -5.35 -4.15
CA ASN A 32 8.78 -4.65 -5.38
C ASN A 32 8.82 -3.13 -5.19
N LEU A 33 8.24 -2.62 -4.11
CA LEU A 33 8.25 -1.19 -3.82
C LEU A 33 9.66 -0.68 -3.53
N ASN A 34 10.50 -1.43 -2.80
CA ASN A 34 11.91 -1.07 -2.65
C ASN A 34 12.60 -0.98 -4.02
N LEU A 35 12.44 -1.99 -4.88
CA LEU A 35 13.08 -2.02 -6.19
C LEU A 35 12.62 -0.86 -7.07
N MET A 36 11.31 -0.66 -7.18
CA MET A 36 10.71 0.42 -7.98
C MET A 36 11.17 1.79 -7.48
N MET A 37 11.20 1.99 -6.17
CA MET A 37 11.53 3.28 -5.58
C MET A 37 13.03 3.55 -5.58
N LEU A 38 13.88 2.54 -5.78
CA LEU A 38 15.32 2.73 -6.00
C LEU A 38 15.67 2.91 -7.48
N SER A 39 14.76 2.57 -8.40
CA SER A 39 14.93 2.78 -9.83
C SER A 39 15.09 4.26 -10.19
N ASP A 40 15.74 4.52 -11.32
CA ASP A 40 15.85 5.87 -11.89
C ASP A 40 14.51 6.40 -12.40
N LEU A 41 13.56 5.50 -12.70
CA LEU A 41 12.22 5.81 -13.21
C LEU A 41 11.15 5.82 -12.11
N TRP A 42 11.54 5.94 -10.84
CA TRP A 42 10.63 5.94 -9.69
C TRP A 42 9.56 7.06 -9.78
N ASP A 43 9.87 8.15 -10.48
CA ASP A 43 8.99 9.29 -10.69
C ASP A 43 7.80 8.96 -11.59
N LYS A 44 7.96 7.99 -12.50
CA LYS A 44 6.91 7.52 -13.42
C LYS A 44 6.10 6.35 -12.85
N CYS A 45 6.55 5.77 -11.75
CA CYS A 45 5.82 4.71 -11.08
C CYS A 45 4.59 5.28 -10.38
N GLU A 46 3.44 4.66 -10.61
CA GLU A 46 2.22 4.90 -9.85
C GLU A 46 2.07 3.83 -8.77
N ILE A 47 1.78 4.27 -7.55
CA ILE A 47 1.42 3.35 -6.47
C ILE A 47 -0.08 3.09 -6.59
N THR A 48 -0.49 1.84 -6.70
CA THR A 48 -1.88 1.40 -6.78
C THR A 48 -2.62 1.56 -5.44
N ASN A 49 -3.94 1.45 -5.43
CA ASN A 49 -4.71 1.57 -4.18
C ASN A 49 -4.49 0.36 -3.26
N GLU A 50 -4.40 -0.84 -3.82
CA GLU A 50 -4.09 -2.07 -3.06
C GLU A 50 -2.73 -1.97 -2.37
N GLU A 51 -1.74 -1.37 -3.04
CA GLU A 51 -0.43 -1.14 -2.42
C GLU A 51 -0.51 -0.14 -1.27
N ILE A 52 -1.33 0.90 -1.38
CA ILE A 52 -1.57 1.86 -0.29
C ILE A 52 -2.27 1.18 0.89
N GLU A 53 -3.26 0.33 0.64
CA GLU A 53 -3.95 -0.44 1.68
C GLU A 53 -2.96 -1.35 2.42
N MET A 54 -2.15 -2.12 1.69
CA MET A 54 -1.11 -2.96 2.31
C MET A 54 -0.06 -2.15 3.06
N LEU A 55 0.32 -0.96 2.58
CA LEU A 55 1.21 -0.05 3.30
C LEU A 55 0.54 0.53 4.55
N SER A 56 -0.77 0.77 4.53
CA SER A 56 -1.53 1.20 5.71
C SER A 56 -1.58 0.11 6.78
N ASP A 57 -1.80 -1.13 6.37
CA ASP A 57 -1.94 -2.27 7.31
C ASP A 57 -0.59 -2.74 7.87
N PHE A 58 0.48 -2.66 7.07
CA PHE A 58 1.76 -3.31 7.39
C PHE A 58 2.98 -2.38 7.31
N GLY A 59 2.80 -1.09 7.04
CA GLY A 59 3.90 -0.14 6.81
C GLY A 59 4.90 -0.06 7.97
N GLU A 60 4.45 -0.19 9.22
CA GLU A 60 5.33 -0.18 10.40
C GLU A 60 6.28 -1.38 10.47
N VAL A 61 5.88 -2.51 9.90
CA VAL A 61 6.65 -3.77 9.93
C VAL A 61 7.33 -4.07 8.61
N MET A 62 7.16 -3.23 7.59
CA MET A 62 7.85 -3.33 6.32
C MET A 62 9.24 -2.68 6.41
N LYS A 63 10.20 -3.24 5.70
CA LYS A 63 11.59 -2.74 5.70
C LYS A 63 11.94 -2.09 4.37
N PHE A 64 11.92 -0.76 4.36
CA PHE A 64 12.33 0.03 3.22
C PHE A 64 13.74 0.60 3.40
N GLN A 65 14.49 0.71 2.30
CA GLN A 65 15.70 1.53 2.32
C GLN A 65 15.33 3.01 2.54
N PRO A 66 16.17 3.82 3.21
CA PRO A 66 15.82 5.22 3.52
C PRO A 66 15.42 6.04 2.30
N LEU A 67 16.13 5.86 1.16
CA LEU A 67 15.80 6.54 -0.08
C LEU A 67 14.46 6.06 -0.67
N ALA A 68 14.21 4.75 -0.64
CA ALA A 68 12.95 4.18 -1.09
C ALA A 68 11.77 4.69 -0.25
N ALA A 69 11.93 4.72 1.08
CA ALA A 69 10.94 5.26 2.00
C ALA A 69 10.63 6.74 1.73
N ALA A 70 11.66 7.57 1.53
CA ALA A 70 11.47 8.98 1.20
C ALA A 70 10.70 9.17 -0.11
N ARG A 71 11.03 8.40 -1.15
CA ARG A 71 10.34 8.42 -2.45
C ARG A 71 8.89 7.92 -2.35
N LEU A 72 8.64 6.86 -1.57
CA LEU A 72 7.28 6.37 -1.27
C LEU A 72 6.43 7.46 -0.62
N VAL A 73 6.96 8.16 0.39
CA VAL A 73 6.27 9.27 1.05
C VAL A 73 5.91 10.37 0.04
N SER A 74 6.82 10.72 -0.87
CA SER A 74 6.52 11.70 -1.93
C SER A 74 5.36 11.24 -2.83
N LYS A 75 5.34 9.96 -3.23
CA LYS A 75 4.29 9.40 -4.09
C LYS A 75 2.94 9.30 -3.39
N ILE A 76 2.93 8.91 -2.12
CA ILE A 76 1.70 8.89 -1.31
C ILE A 76 1.16 10.32 -1.15
N SER A 77 2.03 11.29 -0.87
CA SER A 77 1.66 12.70 -0.75
C SER A 77 1.09 13.26 -2.05
N GLU A 78 1.65 12.88 -3.21
CA GLU A 78 1.15 13.26 -4.53
C GLU A 78 -0.28 12.75 -4.73
N LYS A 79 -0.51 11.45 -4.49
CA LYS A 79 -1.85 10.86 -4.57
C LYS A 79 -2.85 11.52 -3.62
N TYR A 80 -2.45 11.76 -2.38
CA TYR A 80 -3.28 12.45 -1.39
C TYR A 80 -3.67 13.86 -1.87
N SER A 81 -2.72 14.63 -2.42
CA SER A 81 -3.00 15.97 -2.93
C SER A 81 -4.01 15.96 -4.07
N VAL A 82 -3.96 14.97 -4.97
CA VAL A 82 -4.92 14.83 -6.07
C VAL A 82 -6.32 14.54 -5.51
N LEU A 83 -6.44 13.60 -4.58
CA LEU A 83 -7.71 13.25 -3.95
C LEU A 83 -8.36 14.45 -3.24
N VAL A 84 -7.57 15.22 -2.47
CA VAL A 84 -8.08 16.43 -1.79
C VAL A 84 -8.61 17.46 -2.79
N LYS A 85 -7.94 17.64 -3.94
CA LYS A 85 -8.42 18.55 -4.99
C LYS A 85 -9.75 18.07 -5.59
N LEU A 86 -9.87 16.77 -5.87
CA LEU A 86 -11.10 16.19 -6.42
C LEU A 86 -12.28 16.32 -5.45
N ILE A 87 -12.07 16.09 -4.16
CA ILE A 87 -13.11 16.26 -3.13
C ILE A 87 -13.60 17.70 -3.10
N LYS A 88 -12.68 18.68 -3.07
CA LYS A 88 -13.04 20.11 -3.08
C LYS A 88 -13.82 20.53 -4.33
N MET A 89 -13.44 20.00 -5.49
CA MET A 89 -14.18 20.28 -6.74
C MET A 89 -15.59 19.70 -6.69
N ASN A 90 -15.76 18.52 -6.10
CA ASN A 90 -17.08 17.92 -5.93
C ASN A 90 -17.94 18.71 -4.94
N GLU A 91 -17.39 19.16 -3.81
CA GLU A 91 -18.12 19.99 -2.83
C GLU A 91 -18.62 21.31 -3.46
N GLN A 92 -17.79 21.99 -4.25
CA GLN A 92 -18.19 23.22 -4.96
C GLN A 92 -19.34 23.00 -5.95
N ASN A 93 -19.39 21.84 -6.61
CA ASN A 93 -20.49 21.52 -7.54
C ASN A 93 -21.84 21.28 -6.84
N TYR A 94 -21.85 20.95 -5.54
CA TYR A 94 -23.09 20.81 -4.76
C TYR A 94 -23.62 22.15 -4.24
N ASP A 95 -22.73 23.11 -3.96
CA ASP A 95 -23.13 24.45 -3.50
C ASP A 95 -23.66 25.35 -4.64
N ASP A 96 -23.33 25.01 -5.90
CA ASP A 96 -23.76 25.75 -7.11
C ASP A 96 -25.03 25.17 -7.78
N ASP A 97 -25.71 24.18 -7.19
CA ASP A 97 -26.98 23.66 -7.71
C ASP A 97 -28.15 24.61 -7.34
N PRO A 98 -28.77 25.31 -8.32
CA PRO A 98 -29.86 26.26 -8.07
C PRO A 98 -31.17 25.59 -7.62
N TRP A 99 -31.21 24.27 -7.50
CA TRP A 99 -32.40 23.50 -7.07
C TRP A 99 -32.27 22.82 -5.70
N THR A 100 -31.22 23.11 -4.92
CA THR A 100 -31.15 22.85 -3.47
C THR A 100 -31.39 24.10 -2.63
#